data_AF-A0A2Z6MDE4-F1
#
_entry.id   AF-A0A2Z6MDE4-F1
#
_cell.length_a   1.000
_cell.length_b   1.000
_cell.length_c   1.000
_cell.angle_alpha   90.00
_cell.angle_beta   90.00
_cell.angle_gamma   90.00
#
_symmetry.space_group_name_H-M   'P 1'
#
loop_
_entity.id
_entity.type
_entity.pdbx_description
1 polymer ?
#
loop_
_entity_poly.entity_id
_entity_poly.type
_entity_poly.pdbx_seq_one_letter_code
_entity_poly.pdbx_strand_id
1 'polypeptide(L)'
;MHRRTIRLKREYLYRKSLEGKERSLYEKKRQIREALREGKPIPTELRNEEAQLRREIDLEDENTAVPRTHIDDEYAFAAEKDPKILLTTSRNPSRPLIEFVKELSFLFPNAEKMNRGSQVSRHELRDKKAIGTMPEAYPHIILENFNTKLGERTANILKHLFPVPKPDTKRIVTFANKSDYISFRHHIYEKQGGPKSVQLKEIGPRFELRLYQIKLGTVDQAEAQTEWVIRPYMNTTRKRSFLSN
;
A
#
# COMPACT_ATOMS: atom_id res chain seq x y z
N MET A 1 3.47 -26.76 6.09
CA MET A 1 3.35 -25.36 5.60
C MET A 1 2.26 -24.57 6.35
N HIS A 2 1.00 -25.03 6.37
CA HIS A 2 -0.13 -24.32 7.01
C HIS A 2 0.08 -23.95 8.49
N ARG A 3 0.66 -24.84 9.32
CA ARG A 3 0.96 -24.56 10.74
C ARG A 3 1.93 -23.39 10.93
N ARG A 4 2.93 -23.24 10.05
CA ARG A 4 3.92 -22.14 10.10
C ARG A 4 3.22 -20.80 9.86
N THR A 5 2.37 -20.71 8.83
CA THR A 5 1.62 -19.49 8.50
C THR A 5 0.68 -19.08 9.64
N ILE A 6 -0.02 -20.05 10.26
CA ILE A 6 -0.89 -19.79 11.41
C ILE A 6 -0.08 -19.26 12.60
N ARG A 7 1.08 -19.86 12.90
CA ARG A 7 1.97 -19.39 13.98
C ARG A 7 2.45 -17.96 13.73
N LEU A 8 3.00 -17.69 12.55
CA LEU A 8 3.50 -16.36 12.19
C LEU A 8 2.40 -15.29 12.26
N LYS A 9 1.19 -15.62 11.84
CA LYS A 9 0.03 -14.72 11.97
C LYS A 9 -0.31 -14.43 13.44
N ARG A 10 -0.30 -15.44 14.31
CA ARG A 10 -0.54 -15.25 15.75
C ARG A 10 0.53 -14.37 16.39
N GLU A 11 1.79 -14.57 16.02
CA GLU A 11 2.91 -13.75 16.48
C GLU A 11 2.78 -12.30 16.03
N TYR A 12 2.41 -12.07 14.76
CA TYR A 12 2.13 -10.73 14.24
C TYR A 12 1.00 -10.04 15.01
N LEU A 13 -0.13 -10.73 15.22
CA LEU A 13 -1.26 -10.16 15.98
C LEU A 13 -0.89 -9.86 17.44
N TYR A 14 -0.07 -10.72 18.05
CA TYR A 14 0.42 -10.48 19.41
C TYR A 14 1.30 -9.23 19.46
N ARG A 15 2.29 -9.11 18.56
CA ARG A 15 3.16 -7.91 18.45
C ARG A 15 2.34 -6.64 18.24
N LYS A 16 1.36 -6.69 17.33
CA LYS A 16 0.42 -5.59 17.08
C LYS A 16 -0.35 -5.17 18.34
N SER A 17 -0.72 -6.12 19.20
CA SER A 17 -1.45 -5.79 20.43
C SER A 17 -0.57 -5.11 21.48
N LEU A 18 0.76 -5.28 21.40
CA LEU A 18 1.73 -4.59 22.26
C LEU A 18 2.02 -3.16 21.80
N GLU A 19 1.88 -2.83 20.51
CA GLU A 19 2.19 -1.50 19.96
C GLU A 19 1.52 -0.35 20.70
N GLY A 20 0.28 -0.54 21.17
CA GLY A 20 -0.42 0.50 21.95
C GLY A 20 0.30 0.81 23.26
N LYS A 21 0.76 -0.22 23.97
CA LYS A 21 1.51 -0.07 25.22
C LYS A 21 2.91 0.48 24.96
N GLU A 22 3.59 -0.04 23.93
CA GLU A 22 4.92 0.42 23.52
C GLU A 22 4.89 1.89 23.09
N ARG A 23 3.84 2.33 22.39
CA ARG A 23 3.66 3.72 22.00
C ARG A 23 3.45 4.64 23.20
N SER A 24 2.61 4.25 24.15
CA SER A 24 2.44 5.03 25.39
C SER A 24 3.75 5.15 26.16
N LEU A 25 4.52 4.06 26.25
CA LEU A 25 5.83 4.04 26.88
C LEU A 25 6.84 4.92 26.12
N TYR A 26 6.84 4.86 24.79
CA TYR A 26 7.65 5.72 23.94
C TYR A 26 7.33 7.20 24.13
N GLU A 27 6.05 7.57 24.18
CA GLU A 27 5.62 8.96 24.43
C GLU A 27 6.11 9.47 25.80
N LYS A 28 6.04 8.64 26.85
CA LYS A 28 6.63 8.95 28.17
C LYS A 28 8.14 9.16 28.10
N LYS A 29 8.86 8.23 27.46
CA LYS A 29 10.33 8.33 27.28
C LYS A 29 10.72 9.57 26.48
N ARG A 30 9.96 9.91 25.44
CA ARG A 30 10.18 11.10 24.62
C ARG A 30 10.04 12.38 25.45
N GLN A 31 9.00 12.47 26.28
CA GLN A 31 8.81 13.62 27.17
C GLN A 31 9.97 13.80 28.16
N ILE A 32 10.46 12.71 28.75
CA ILE A 32 11.64 12.75 29.63
C ILE A 32 12.88 13.21 28.85
N ARG A 33 13.11 12.64 27.66
CA ARG A 33 14.24 12.99 26.80
C ARG A 33 14.22 14.47 26.39
N GLU A 34 13.04 15.01 26.11
CA GLU A 34 12.83 16.43 25.77
C GLU A 34 13.03 17.34 26.99
N ALA A 35 12.45 17.00 28.15
CA ALA A 35 12.62 17.76 29.38
C ALA A 35 14.10 17.85 29.82
N LEU A 36 14.84 16.73 29.73
CA LEU A 36 16.28 16.68 30.02
C LEU A 36 17.09 17.52 29.03
N ARG A 37 16.72 17.54 27.74
CA ARG A 37 17.39 18.34 26.71
C ARG A 37 17.17 19.84 26.92
N GLU A 38 15.96 20.23 27.29
CA GLU A 38 15.59 21.64 27.51
C GLU A 38 15.93 22.14 28.92
N GLY A 39 16.34 21.26 29.84
CA GLY A 39 16.60 21.59 31.25
C GLY A 39 15.34 21.96 32.05
N LYS A 40 14.15 21.62 31.54
CA LYS A 40 12.87 21.87 32.23
C LYS A 40 12.60 20.79 33.29
N PRO A 41 11.86 21.12 34.37
CA PRO A 41 11.47 20.13 35.36
C PRO A 41 10.57 19.07 34.73
N ILE A 42 10.78 17.81 35.09
CA ILE A 42 10.03 16.67 34.58
C ILE A 42 8.57 16.75 35.04
N PRO A 43 7.58 16.45 34.16
CA PRO A 43 6.17 16.44 34.50
C PRO A 43 5.86 15.59 35.73
N THR A 44 4.93 16.05 36.57
CA THR A 44 4.59 15.42 37.86
C THR A 44 4.15 13.96 37.70
N GLU A 45 3.46 13.65 36.60
CA GLU A 45 2.96 12.30 36.28
C GLU A 45 4.08 11.28 36.04
N LEU A 46 5.27 11.73 35.61
CA LEU A 46 6.39 10.86 35.26
C LEU A 46 7.44 10.72 36.37
N ARG A 47 7.37 11.53 37.43
CA ARG A 47 8.39 11.56 38.51
C ARG A 47 8.58 10.21 39.19
N ASN A 48 7.52 9.43 39.37
CA ASN A 48 7.60 8.12 40.01
C ASN A 48 8.25 7.06 39.10
N GLU A 49 8.04 7.15 37.79
CA GLU A 49 8.55 6.19 36.78
C GLU A 49 9.89 6.63 36.17
N GLU A 50 10.31 7.88 36.41
CA GLU A 50 11.48 8.51 35.79
C GLU A 50 12.75 7.68 35.93
N ALA A 51 13.07 7.25 37.15
CA ALA A 51 14.31 6.54 37.44
C ALA A 51 14.41 5.23 36.65
N GLN A 52 13.28 4.54 36.42
CA GLN A 52 13.23 3.33 35.61
C GLN A 52 13.33 3.67 34.12
N LEU A 53 12.50 4.59 33.63
CA LEU A 53 12.47 4.96 32.22
C LEU A 53 13.81 5.54 31.74
N ARG A 54 14.52 6.27 32.58
CA ARG A 54 15.84 6.81 32.28
C ARG A 54 16.87 5.71 32.07
N ARG A 55 16.89 4.68 32.93
CA ARG A 55 17.77 3.51 32.75
C ARG A 55 17.47 2.79 31.45
N GLU A 56 16.18 2.66 31.09
CA GLU A 56 15.81 2.04 29.82
C GLU A 56 16.24 2.90 28.62
N ILE A 57 16.08 4.23 28.69
CA ILE A 57 16.54 5.16 27.64
C ILE A 57 18.05 5.04 27.43
N ASP A 58 18.83 4.92 28.50
CA ASP A 58 20.30 4.81 28.43
C ASP A 58 20.75 3.48 27.78
N LEU A 59 19.88 2.46 27.79
CA LEU A 59 20.11 1.15 27.16
C LEU A 59 19.58 1.06 25.72
N GLU A 60 18.83 2.06 25.23
CA GLU A 60 18.25 2.05 23.89
C GLU A 60 19.32 2.30 22.80
N ASP A 61 19.28 1.48 21.75
CA ASP A 61 20.02 1.71 20.51
C ASP A 61 19.17 2.51 19.49
N GLU A 62 19.78 2.92 18.37
CA GLU A 62 19.09 3.69 17.33
C GLU A 62 17.86 2.97 16.75
N ASN A 63 17.86 1.63 16.77
CA ASN A 63 16.77 0.81 16.24
C ASN A 63 15.58 0.68 17.20
N THR A 64 15.84 0.70 18.51
CA THR A 64 14.81 0.59 19.56
C THR A 64 14.27 1.97 19.93
N ALA A 65 15.01 3.03 19.64
CA ALA A 65 14.64 4.40 19.95
C ALA A 65 13.36 4.88 19.25
N VAL A 66 12.92 4.27 18.15
CA VAL A 66 11.66 4.62 17.46
C VAL A 66 10.77 3.38 17.35
N PRO A 67 9.51 3.42 17.83
CA PRO A 67 8.62 2.28 17.72
C PRO A 67 8.30 2.01 16.25
N ARG A 68 8.44 0.74 15.83
CA ARG A 68 8.01 0.30 14.50
C ARG A 68 6.49 0.31 14.41
N THR A 69 5.96 0.73 13.27
CA THR A 69 4.53 0.69 12.97
C THR A 69 4.16 -0.55 12.18
N HIS A 70 3.11 -1.30 12.60
CA HIS A 70 2.63 -2.46 11.83
C HIS A 70 2.25 -2.15 10.38
N ILE A 71 1.93 -0.89 10.08
CA ILE A 71 1.54 -0.41 8.75
C ILE A 71 2.61 -0.71 7.67
N ASP A 72 3.86 -0.93 8.10
CA ASP A 72 4.99 -1.23 7.21
C ASP A 72 5.61 -2.63 7.46
N ASP A 73 5.09 -3.41 8.41
CA ASP A 73 5.67 -4.73 8.74
C ASP A 73 5.32 -5.78 7.68
N GLU A 74 4.11 -5.76 7.09
CA GLU A 74 3.73 -6.78 6.10
C GLU A 74 4.52 -6.66 4.79
N TYR A 75 4.94 -5.43 4.47
CA TYR A 75 5.67 -5.11 3.24
C TYR A 75 7.16 -4.84 3.49
N ALA A 76 7.67 -5.03 4.71
CA ALA A 76 9.05 -4.72 5.07
C ALA A 76 10.10 -5.39 4.15
N PHE A 77 9.81 -6.61 3.68
CA PHE A 77 10.67 -7.39 2.79
C PHE A 77 10.26 -7.34 1.31
N ALA A 78 9.31 -6.47 0.94
CA ALA A 78 8.76 -6.45 -0.41
C ALA A 78 9.77 -6.00 -1.49
N ALA A 79 10.90 -5.41 -1.11
CA ALA A 79 11.98 -5.06 -2.04
C ALA A 79 12.96 -6.22 -2.31
N GLU A 80 12.95 -7.29 -1.50
CA GLU A 80 13.88 -8.42 -1.65
C GLU A 80 13.49 -9.34 -2.82
N LYS A 81 12.19 -9.49 -3.04
CA LYS A 81 11.65 -10.37 -4.07
C LYS A 81 10.53 -9.71 -4.82
N ASP A 82 10.57 -9.83 -6.15
CA ASP A 82 9.53 -9.29 -7.00
C ASP A 82 8.16 -9.92 -6.70
N PRO A 83 7.09 -9.10 -6.64
CA PRO A 83 5.75 -9.58 -6.35
C PRO A 83 5.27 -10.50 -7.49
N LYS A 84 4.67 -11.63 -7.12
CA LYS A 84 3.98 -12.54 -8.05
C LYS A 84 2.48 -12.38 -7.85
N ILE A 85 1.80 -11.89 -8.88
CA ILE A 85 0.38 -11.54 -8.80
C ILE A 85 -0.42 -12.54 -9.63
N LEU A 86 -1.52 -13.04 -9.07
CA LEU A 86 -2.47 -13.86 -9.79
C LEU A 86 -3.74 -13.06 -10.04
N LEU A 87 -4.06 -12.82 -11.31
CA LEU A 87 -5.29 -12.15 -11.73
C LEU A 87 -6.35 -13.20 -12.05
N THR A 88 -7.51 -13.09 -11.40
CA THR A 88 -8.64 -13.99 -11.63
C THR A 88 -9.94 -13.19 -11.74
N THR A 89 -10.94 -13.77 -12.40
CA THR A 89 -12.28 -13.18 -12.54
C THR A 89 -13.26 -13.77 -11.54
N SER A 90 -14.53 -13.34 -11.59
CA SER A 90 -15.64 -14.07 -10.97
C SER A 90 -15.81 -15.47 -11.59
N ARG A 91 -16.64 -16.32 -10.96
CA ARG A 91 -16.91 -17.71 -11.40
C ARG A 91 -17.51 -17.80 -12.81
N ASN A 92 -18.35 -16.84 -13.17
CA ASN A 92 -18.99 -16.72 -14.48
C ASN A 92 -18.74 -15.31 -15.04
N PRO A 93 -17.57 -15.07 -15.65
CA PRO A 93 -17.20 -13.74 -16.11
C PRO A 93 -17.90 -13.36 -17.41
N SER A 94 -18.23 -12.08 -17.56
CA SER A 94 -18.68 -11.52 -18.84
C SER A 94 -17.51 -11.33 -19.81
N ARG A 95 -17.79 -11.27 -21.12
CA ARG A 95 -16.75 -11.02 -22.14
C ARG A 95 -15.94 -9.73 -21.87
N PRO A 96 -16.57 -8.58 -21.58
CA PRO A 96 -15.83 -7.35 -21.26
C PRO A 96 -14.93 -7.50 -20.03
N LEU A 97 -15.36 -8.26 -19.01
CA LEU A 97 -14.52 -8.51 -17.83
C LEU A 97 -13.28 -9.36 -18.17
N ILE A 98 -13.42 -10.34 -19.06
CA ILE A 98 -12.29 -11.15 -19.52
C ILE A 98 -11.29 -10.30 -20.31
N GLU A 99 -11.76 -9.36 -21.13
CA GLU A 99 -10.92 -8.42 -21.89
C GLU A 99 -10.23 -7.42 -20.95
N PHE A 100 -10.98 -6.83 -20.02
CA PHE A 100 -10.44 -5.94 -19.00
C PHE A 100 -9.34 -6.61 -18.16
N VAL A 101 -9.53 -7.85 -17.70
CA VAL A 101 -8.49 -8.58 -16.93
C VAL A 101 -7.26 -8.88 -17.77
N LYS A 102 -7.39 -9.07 -19.09
CA LYS A 102 -6.23 -9.21 -19.98
C LYS A 102 -5.47 -7.89 -20.12
N GLU A 103 -6.16 -6.77 -20.28
CA GLU A 103 -5.54 -5.44 -20.29
C GLU A 103 -4.82 -5.16 -18.96
N LEU A 104 -5.46 -5.53 -17.84
CA LEU A 104 -4.87 -5.43 -16.51
C LEU A 104 -3.65 -6.36 -16.35
N SER A 105 -3.61 -7.51 -17.01
CA SER A 105 -2.44 -8.41 -17.00
C SER A 105 -1.21 -7.76 -17.61
N PHE A 106 -1.38 -6.86 -18.60
CA PHE A 106 -0.28 -6.12 -19.18
C PHE A 106 0.21 -4.96 -18.29
N LEU A 107 -0.61 -4.54 -17.32
CA LEU A 107 -0.21 -3.51 -16.36
C LEU A 107 0.88 -4.02 -15.40
N PHE A 108 0.75 -5.26 -14.94
CA PHE A 108 1.64 -5.84 -13.94
C PHE A 108 2.66 -6.77 -14.62
N PRO A 109 3.96 -6.44 -14.64
CA PRO A 109 4.97 -7.23 -15.35
C PRO A 109 5.04 -8.71 -14.97
N ASN A 110 4.77 -9.02 -13.69
CA ASN A 110 4.86 -10.37 -13.13
C ASN A 110 3.48 -10.99 -12.81
N ALA A 111 2.42 -10.49 -13.45
CA ALA A 111 1.09 -11.04 -13.24
C ALA A 111 0.82 -12.24 -14.15
N GLU A 112 0.25 -13.29 -13.56
CA GLU A 112 -0.31 -14.42 -14.27
C GLU A 112 -1.83 -14.34 -14.23
N LYS A 113 -2.49 -14.53 -15.38
CA LYS A 113 -3.95 -14.61 -15.43
C LYS A 113 -4.39 -16.07 -15.34
N MET A 114 -5.27 -16.38 -14.39
CA MET A 114 -5.93 -17.68 -14.29
C MET A 114 -7.45 -17.55 -14.46
N ASN A 115 -8.03 -18.41 -15.31
CA ASN A 115 -9.48 -18.47 -15.48
C ASN A 115 -10.11 -19.16 -14.26
N ARG A 116 -11.18 -18.57 -13.70
CA ARG A 116 -11.99 -19.18 -12.64
C ARG A 116 -13.14 -19.96 -13.28
N GLY A 117 -13.37 -21.20 -12.81
CA GLY A 117 -14.41 -22.09 -13.33
C GLY A 117 -13.92 -22.97 -14.48
N SER A 118 -14.83 -23.70 -15.13
CA SER A 118 -14.53 -24.62 -16.24
C SER A 118 -14.42 -23.93 -17.62
N GLN A 119 -14.50 -22.59 -17.67
CA GLN A 119 -14.48 -21.86 -18.92
C GLN A 119 -13.05 -21.61 -19.42
N VAL A 120 -12.70 -22.23 -20.55
CA VAL A 120 -11.45 -21.95 -21.28
C VAL A 120 -11.70 -20.78 -22.24
N SER A 121 -11.19 -19.60 -21.91
CA SER A 121 -11.30 -18.44 -22.80
C SER A 121 -10.27 -18.54 -23.94
N ARG A 122 -10.69 -18.93 -25.16
CA ARG A 122 -9.84 -18.93 -26.38
C ARG A 122 -9.69 -17.57 -27.07
N HIS A 123 -10.25 -16.50 -26.50
CA HIS A 123 -10.36 -15.23 -27.23
C HIS A 123 -9.05 -14.46 -27.25
N GLU A 124 -8.66 -13.99 -28.43
CA GLU A 124 -7.62 -12.97 -28.60
C GLU A 124 -8.24 -11.58 -28.40
N LEU A 125 -7.47 -10.62 -27.88
CA LEU A 125 -7.93 -9.23 -27.75
C LEU A 125 -8.24 -8.70 -29.16
N ARG A 126 -9.48 -8.25 -29.40
CA ARG A 126 -9.92 -7.71 -30.70
C ARG A 126 -9.04 -6.53 -31.15
N ASP A 127 -8.41 -5.83 -30.19
CA ASP A 127 -7.66 -4.59 -30.40
C ASP A 127 -6.14 -4.72 -30.20
N LYS A 128 -5.54 -5.93 -30.33
CA LYS A 128 -4.06 -6.08 -30.31
C LYS A 128 -3.36 -5.15 -31.31
N LYS A 129 -4.01 -4.84 -32.44
CA LYS A 129 -3.47 -3.94 -33.47
C LYS A 129 -3.48 -2.46 -33.07
N ALA A 130 -4.41 -2.03 -32.20
CA ALA A 130 -4.51 -0.62 -31.77
C ALA A 130 -3.58 -0.30 -30.59
N ILE A 131 -3.33 -1.28 -29.71
CA ILE A 131 -2.55 -1.09 -28.47
C ILE A 131 -1.03 -1.17 -28.73
N GLY A 132 -0.60 -1.80 -29.83
CA GLY A 132 0.81 -2.04 -30.12
C GLY A 132 1.47 -3.01 -29.12
N THR A 133 2.78 -3.20 -29.24
CA THR A 133 3.54 -4.02 -28.29
C THR A 133 3.64 -3.29 -26.95
N MET A 134 3.03 -3.84 -25.90
CA MET A 134 3.12 -3.27 -24.56
C MET A 134 4.55 -3.43 -24.02
N PRO A 135 5.18 -2.37 -23.48
CA PRO A 135 6.49 -2.51 -22.84
C PRO A 135 6.38 -3.31 -21.54
N GLU A 136 7.19 -4.36 -21.41
CA GLU A 136 7.28 -5.21 -20.21
C GLU A 136 8.18 -4.61 -19.12
N ALA A 137 8.81 -3.46 -19.38
CA ALA A 137 9.66 -2.77 -18.42
C ALA A 137 8.90 -2.40 -17.13
N TYR A 138 9.60 -2.40 -16.01
CA TYR A 138 9.05 -2.11 -14.69
C TYR A 138 8.71 -0.62 -14.55
N PRO A 139 7.44 -0.25 -14.35
CA PRO A 139 7.00 1.13 -14.39
C PRO A 139 7.47 1.93 -13.17
N HIS A 140 7.76 3.21 -13.38
CA HIS A 140 7.76 4.18 -12.29
C HIS A 140 6.34 4.43 -11.80
N ILE A 141 6.17 4.59 -10.50
CA ILE A 141 4.86 4.78 -9.87
C ILE A 141 4.78 6.20 -9.33
N ILE A 142 3.71 6.92 -9.67
CA ILE A 142 3.38 8.23 -9.11
C ILE A 142 2.16 8.05 -8.21
N LEU A 143 2.29 8.43 -6.93
CA LEU A 143 1.21 8.43 -5.95
C LEU A 143 0.97 9.88 -5.54
N GLU A 144 -0.16 10.45 -5.97
CA GLU A 144 -0.48 11.86 -5.75
C GLU A 144 -1.65 12.00 -4.75
N ASN A 145 -1.51 12.91 -3.79
CA ASN A 145 -2.52 13.27 -2.78
C ASN A 145 -2.94 12.14 -1.82
N PHE A 146 -1.98 11.34 -1.36
CA PHE A 146 -2.17 10.33 -0.30
C PHE A 146 -1.54 10.80 1.02
N ASN A 147 -2.11 11.84 1.61
CA ASN A 147 -1.48 12.58 2.72
C ASN A 147 -1.95 12.13 4.11
N THR A 148 -3.05 11.40 4.21
CA THR A 148 -3.54 10.87 5.50
C THR A 148 -2.83 9.55 5.82
N LYS A 149 -2.85 9.10 7.08
CA LYS A 149 -2.34 7.76 7.46
C LYS A 149 -3.00 6.63 6.68
N LEU A 150 -4.30 6.76 6.39
CA LEU A 150 -5.03 5.81 5.55
C LEU A 150 -4.59 5.93 4.08
N GLY A 151 -4.32 7.14 3.61
CA GLY A 151 -3.75 7.43 2.31
C GLY A 151 -2.39 6.75 2.13
N GLU A 152 -1.46 6.98 3.06
CA GLU A 152 -0.14 6.34 3.09
C GLU A 152 -0.26 4.80 3.13
N ARG A 153 -1.15 4.25 3.97
CA ARG A 153 -1.44 2.80 4.00
C ARG A 153 -1.90 2.27 2.64
N THR A 154 -2.82 2.97 1.99
CA THR A 154 -3.36 2.59 0.67
C THR A 154 -2.31 2.70 -0.41
N ALA A 155 -1.52 3.78 -0.39
CA ALA A 155 -0.37 4.00 -1.24
C ALA A 155 0.67 2.87 -1.10
N ASN A 156 0.95 2.44 0.13
CA ASN A 156 1.90 1.36 0.41
C ASN A 156 1.42 0.03 -0.21
N ILE A 157 0.14 -0.32 -0.01
CA ILE A 157 -0.46 -1.51 -0.61
C ILE A 157 -0.36 -1.47 -2.15
N LEU A 158 -0.70 -0.34 -2.77
CA LEU A 158 -0.66 -0.18 -4.24
C LEU A 158 0.76 -0.20 -4.80
N LYS A 159 1.72 0.42 -4.10
CA LYS A 159 3.14 0.46 -4.48
C LYS A 159 3.73 -0.95 -4.56
N HIS A 160 3.45 -1.79 -3.56
CA HIS A 160 4.02 -3.14 -3.46
C HIS A 160 3.40 -4.17 -4.40
N LEU A 161 2.45 -3.78 -5.25
CA LEU A 161 2.00 -4.59 -6.38
C LEU A 161 2.98 -4.55 -7.56
N PHE A 162 3.91 -3.61 -7.57
CA PHE A 162 4.86 -3.42 -8.66
C PHE A 162 6.28 -3.75 -8.21
N PRO A 163 7.10 -4.35 -9.10
CA PRO A 163 8.52 -4.54 -8.83
C PRO A 163 9.27 -3.20 -8.85
N VAL A 164 10.48 -3.20 -8.28
CA VAL A 164 11.30 -1.98 -8.19
C VAL A 164 11.78 -1.57 -9.60
N PRO A 165 11.45 -0.36 -10.08
CA PRO A 165 11.83 0.07 -11.43
C PRO A 165 13.31 0.44 -11.52
N LYS A 166 13.88 0.25 -12.72
CA LYS A 166 15.18 0.83 -13.08
C LYS A 166 15.04 2.34 -13.31
N PRO A 167 16.09 3.15 -13.05
CA PRO A 167 16.02 4.61 -13.20
C PRO A 167 15.73 5.09 -14.63
N ASP A 168 16.06 4.28 -15.64
CA ASP A 168 15.94 4.64 -17.05
C ASP A 168 14.60 4.22 -17.68
N THR A 169 13.67 3.68 -16.90
CA THR A 169 12.40 3.20 -17.45
C THR A 169 11.54 4.38 -17.93
N LYS A 170 10.99 4.24 -19.14
CA LYS A 170 10.08 5.22 -19.77
C LYS A 170 8.60 5.03 -19.41
N ARG A 171 8.27 3.94 -18.75
CA ARG A 171 6.91 3.54 -18.39
C ARG A 171 6.54 4.15 -17.03
N ILE A 172 5.39 4.81 -16.96
CA ILE A 172 4.88 5.47 -15.75
C ILE A 172 3.45 5.03 -15.49
N VAL A 173 3.17 4.66 -14.25
CA VAL A 173 1.84 4.42 -13.72
C VAL A 173 1.52 5.50 -12.69
N THR A 174 0.36 6.13 -12.83
CA THR A 174 -0.08 7.22 -11.95
C THR A 174 -1.34 6.81 -11.21
N PHE A 175 -1.31 6.91 -9.89
CA PHE A 175 -2.49 6.90 -9.03
C PHE A 175 -2.64 8.31 -8.45
N ALA A 176 -3.62 9.05 -8.95
CA ALA A 176 -3.90 10.40 -8.48
C ALA A 176 -5.20 10.43 -7.70
N ASN A 177 -5.14 10.79 -6.42
CA ASN A 177 -6.32 10.89 -5.59
C ASN A 177 -6.98 12.27 -5.72
N LYS A 178 -8.29 12.28 -5.96
CA LYS A 178 -9.14 13.48 -5.95
C LYS A 178 -10.47 13.14 -5.27
N SER A 179 -10.74 13.75 -4.12
CA SER A 179 -11.99 13.54 -3.36
C SER A 179 -12.29 12.06 -3.05
N ASP A 180 -11.27 11.30 -2.62
CA ASP A 180 -11.32 9.85 -2.35
C ASP A 180 -11.55 8.94 -3.58
N TYR A 181 -11.51 9.51 -4.79
CA TYR A 181 -11.43 8.76 -6.04
C TYR A 181 -9.99 8.72 -6.52
N ILE A 182 -9.44 7.52 -6.57
CA ILE A 182 -8.09 7.26 -7.06
C ILE A 182 -8.18 7.05 -8.56
N SER A 183 -7.81 8.09 -9.32
CA SER A 183 -7.69 8.04 -10.76
C SER A 183 -6.43 7.27 -11.15
N PHE A 184 -6.62 6.18 -11.88
CA PHE A 184 -5.53 5.40 -12.43
C PHE A 184 -5.27 5.79 -13.88
N ARG A 185 -4.00 6.04 -14.22
CA ARG A 185 -3.55 6.24 -15.60
C ARG A 185 -2.22 5.54 -15.83
N HIS A 186 -1.97 5.13 -17.06
CA HIS A 186 -0.75 4.44 -17.44
C HIS A 186 -0.21 5.05 -18.72
N HIS A 187 1.05 5.49 -18.68
CA HIS A 187 1.68 6.27 -19.73
C HIS A 187 3.08 5.74 -20.05
N ILE A 188 3.52 5.97 -21.28
CA ILE A 188 4.93 5.98 -21.65
C ILE A 188 5.30 7.44 -21.86
N TYR A 189 6.45 7.86 -21.35
CA TYR A 189 6.98 9.17 -21.67
C TYR A 189 8.12 9.07 -22.69
N GLU A 190 8.15 10.04 -23.60
CA GLU A 190 9.22 10.22 -24.57
C GLU A 190 9.83 11.61 -24.36
N LYS A 191 11.17 11.67 -24.30
CA LYS A 191 11.91 12.93 -24.23
C LYS A 191 12.40 13.27 -25.63
N GLN A 192 11.62 14.07 -26.37
CA GLN A 192 12.03 14.53 -27.69
C GLN A 192 12.96 15.74 -27.53
N GLY A 193 14.27 15.51 -27.58
CA GLY A 193 15.28 16.55 -27.80
C GLY A 193 15.68 17.44 -26.61
N GLY A 194 15.29 17.14 -25.37
CA GLY A 194 15.81 17.86 -24.20
C GLY A 194 15.14 17.56 -22.85
N PRO A 195 15.59 18.18 -21.74
CA PRO A 195 15.04 17.95 -20.40
C PRO A 195 13.63 18.48 -20.18
N LYS A 196 13.20 19.50 -20.95
CA LYS A 196 11.93 20.21 -20.75
C LYS A 196 10.77 19.71 -21.64
N SER A 197 11.06 18.90 -22.66
CA SER A 197 10.08 18.40 -23.63
C SER A 197 9.75 16.93 -23.35
N VAL A 198 8.89 16.71 -22.35
CA VAL A 198 8.35 15.37 -22.05
C VAL A 198 6.98 15.24 -22.72
N GLN A 199 6.85 14.31 -23.65
CA GLN A 199 5.57 13.93 -24.25
C GLN A 199 5.08 12.63 -23.60
N LEU A 200 3.81 12.60 -23.20
CA LEU A 200 3.18 11.41 -22.61
C LEU A 200 2.28 10.76 -23.65
N LYS A 201 2.46 9.46 -23.86
CA LYS A 201 1.58 8.60 -24.63
C LYS A 201 0.86 7.66 -23.67
N GLU A 202 -0.45 7.74 -23.64
CA GLU A 202 -1.24 6.87 -22.76
C GLU A 202 -1.32 5.44 -23.31
N ILE A 203 -1.15 4.46 -22.42
CA ILE A 203 -1.15 3.04 -22.73
C ILE A 203 -1.98 2.27 -21.71
N GLY A 204 -3.00 1.54 -22.15
CA GLY A 204 -3.83 0.71 -21.28
C GLY A 204 -5.05 1.43 -20.69
N PRO A 205 -5.73 0.79 -19.71
CA PRO A 205 -7.07 1.18 -19.31
C PRO A 205 -7.08 2.41 -18.39
N ARG A 206 -8.14 3.21 -18.52
CA ARG A 206 -8.49 4.29 -17.60
C ARG A 206 -9.56 3.80 -16.64
N PHE A 207 -9.33 3.95 -15.35
CA PHE A 207 -10.36 3.69 -14.35
C PHE A 207 -10.16 4.56 -13.12
N GLU A 208 -11.23 4.64 -12.32
CA GLU A 208 -11.23 5.26 -11.02
C GLU A 208 -11.53 4.19 -9.97
N LEU A 209 -10.75 4.17 -8.91
CA LEU A 209 -10.94 3.29 -7.77
C LEU A 209 -11.44 4.11 -6.60
N ARG A 210 -12.34 3.52 -5.82
CA ARG A 210 -12.75 4.07 -4.53
C ARG A 210 -12.53 3.02 -3.46
N LEU A 211 -11.71 3.35 -2.46
CA LEU A 211 -11.47 2.45 -1.33
C LEU A 211 -12.77 2.29 -0.53
N TYR A 212 -13.19 1.04 -0.32
CA TYR A 212 -14.39 0.74 0.47
C TYR A 212 -14.07 0.00 1.78
N GLN A 213 -13.01 -0.82 1.81
CA GLN A 213 -12.64 -1.59 2.99
C GLN A 213 -11.17 -2.01 2.93
N ILE A 214 -10.52 -2.01 4.10
CA ILE A 214 -9.23 -2.66 4.34
C ILE A 214 -9.41 -3.68 5.48
N LYS A 215 -9.02 -4.94 5.23
CA LYS A 215 -9.03 -6.02 6.22
C LYS A 215 -7.60 -6.50 6.50
N LEU A 216 -7.34 -6.83 7.76
CA LEU A 216 -6.07 -7.40 8.22
C LEU A 216 -6.06 -8.93 8.04
N GLY A 217 -6.21 -9.38 6.80
CA GLY A 217 -6.28 -10.80 6.47
C GLY A 217 -6.41 -11.05 4.96
N THR A 218 -6.40 -12.32 4.59
CA THR A 218 -6.56 -12.72 3.18
C THR A 218 -8.03 -12.73 2.77
N VAL A 219 -8.30 -12.75 1.47
CA VAL A 219 -9.66 -12.73 0.90
C VAL A 219 -10.54 -13.86 1.43
N ASP A 220 -9.97 -15.04 1.67
CA ASP A 220 -10.70 -16.22 2.17
C ASP A 220 -11.07 -16.11 3.68
N GLN A 221 -10.49 -15.16 4.41
CA GLN A 221 -10.69 -15.00 5.85
C GLN A 221 -11.81 -13.99 6.13
N ALA A 222 -13.06 -14.47 6.14
CA ALA A 222 -14.23 -13.63 6.39
C ALA A 222 -14.16 -12.90 7.75
N GLU A 223 -13.68 -13.60 8.78
CA GLU A 223 -13.58 -13.15 10.18
C GLU A 223 -12.38 -12.23 10.48
N ALA A 224 -11.57 -11.90 9.47
CA ALA A 224 -10.42 -11.01 9.67
C ALA A 224 -10.86 -9.63 10.17
N GLN A 225 -10.08 -9.07 11.11
CA GLN A 225 -10.33 -7.75 11.66
C GLN A 225 -10.34 -6.70 10.54
N THR A 226 -11.35 -5.84 10.56
CA THR A 226 -11.45 -4.71 9.63
C THR A 226 -10.61 -3.56 10.16
N GLU A 227 -9.63 -3.11 9.38
CA GLU A 227 -8.78 -1.96 9.70
C GLU A 227 -9.55 -0.65 9.43
N TRP A 228 -10.19 -0.58 8.27
CA TRP A 228 -11.00 0.56 7.87
C TRP A 228 -12.14 0.11 6.96
N VAL A 229 -13.27 0.81 7.05
CA VAL A 229 -14.42 0.58 6.16
C VAL A 229 -15.14 1.90 5.92
N ILE A 230 -15.57 2.10 4.67
CA ILE A 230 -16.40 3.23 4.32
C ILE A 230 -17.78 3.08 4.96
N ARG A 231 -18.25 4.13 5.65
CA ARG A 231 -19.56 4.17 6.31
C ARG A 231 -20.45 5.20 5.61
N PRO A 232 -21.09 4.86 4.48
CA PRO A 232 -21.76 5.84 3.61
C PRO A 232 -22.99 6.48 4.26
N TYR A 233 -23.62 5.80 5.21
CA TYR A 233 -24.86 6.24 5.86
C TYR A 233 -24.65 7.13 7.09
N MET A 234 -23.41 7.55 7.40
CA MET A 234 -23.17 8.54 8.45
C MET A 234 -23.24 9.97 7.89
N ASN A 235 -23.91 10.87 8.61
CA ASN A 235 -24.16 12.25 8.18
C ASN A 235 -22.89 13.04 7.80
N THR A 236 -21.78 12.78 8.47
CA THR A 236 -20.50 13.49 8.22
C THR A 236 -19.65 12.85 7.13
N THR A 237 -19.94 11.63 6.70
CA THR A 237 -19.09 10.88 5.74
C THR A 237 -18.96 11.61 4.41
N ARG A 238 -20.03 12.23 3.91
CA ARG A 238 -20.01 12.96 2.62
C ARG A 238 -19.14 14.22 2.65
N LYS A 239 -18.83 14.75 3.83
CA LYS A 239 -18.05 15.98 4.02
C LYS A 239 -16.58 15.70 4.31
N ARG A 240 -16.21 14.44 4.56
CA ARG A 240 -14.85 14.04 4.95
C ARG A 240 -14.12 13.50 3.73
N SER A 241 -12.89 13.94 3.55
CA SER A 241 -11.89 13.25 2.73
C SER A 241 -11.12 12.28 3.62
N PHE A 242 -10.94 11.04 3.16
CA PHE A 242 -10.29 9.99 3.93
C PHE A 242 -8.84 9.75 3.50
N LEU A 243 -8.52 9.94 2.22
CA LEU A 243 -7.20 9.67 1.65
C LEU A 243 -6.31 10.92 1.53
N SER A 244 -6.92 12.10 1.42
CA SER A 244 -6.21 13.39 1.38
C SER A 244 -6.63 14.29 2.53
N ASN A 245 -5.67 15.07 3.06
CA ASN A 245 -5.95 16.19 3.97
C ASN A 245 -6.32 17.43 3.19
#